data_AF-A0A8H5N659-F1
#
_entry.id   AF-A0A8H5N659-F1
#
_cell.length_a   1.000
_cell.length_b   1.000
_cell.length_c   1.000
_cell.angle_alpha   90.00
_cell.angle_beta   90.00
_cell.angle_gamma   90.00
#
_symmetry.space_group_name_H-M   'P 1'
#
loop_
_entity.id
_entity.type
_entity.pdbx_description
1 polymer ?
#
loop_
_entity_poly.entity_id
_entity_poly.type
_entity_poly.pdbx_seq_one_letter_code
_entity_poly.pdbx_strand_id
1 'polypeptide(L)'
;MIQDDDGRPAEVLWDQKLIDIDPEEGRITLESGKKVKADLVIAADGIKSMVRPYVIGDAAFQTARPSGLSAFHFTLELHDIKASLKQLPEILQADQPTCLSMVYSFDNSMRSVVMYPCRNFELLNFVCIVPDSSLKEKTAESWTASGDKEELMSLFSDFPSWVHDYLRIAKNIKL
;
A
#
# COMPACT_ATOMS: atom_id res chain seq x y z
N MET A 1 1.80 -30.26 -27.08
CA MET A 1 0.44 -30.07 -26.52
C MET A 1 0.55 -30.42 -25.04
N ILE A 2 0.49 -29.41 -24.17
CA ILE A 2 0.35 -29.65 -22.73
C ILE A 2 -1.12 -30.03 -22.55
N GLN A 3 -1.34 -31.23 -22.03
CA GLN A 3 -2.67 -31.72 -21.70
C GLN A 3 -3.04 -31.00 -20.40
N ASP A 4 -4.01 -30.07 -20.46
CA ASP A 4 -4.60 -29.49 -19.26
C ASP A 4 -5.30 -30.63 -18.52
N ASP A 5 -4.63 -31.17 -17.51
CA ASP A 5 -5.24 -32.11 -16.58
C ASP A 5 -6.08 -31.26 -15.60
N ASP A 6 -7.38 -31.52 -15.54
CA ASP A 6 -8.35 -30.79 -14.70
C ASP A 6 -8.13 -31.16 -13.21
N GLY A 7 -6.95 -30.86 -12.68
CA GLY A 7 -6.54 -31.15 -11.32
C GLY A 7 -7.60 -30.68 -10.32
N ARG A 8 -7.71 -31.37 -9.18
CA ARG A 8 -8.70 -31.04 -8.16
C ARG A 8 -8.53 -29.57 -7.73
N PRO A 9 -9.59 -28.75 -7.79
CA PRO A 9 -9.51 -27.36 -7.35
C PRO A 9 -9.07 -27.25 -5.89
N ALA A 10 -8.34 -26.18 -5.58
CA ALA A 10 -7.96 -25.87 -4.21
C ALA A 10 -9.20 -25.62 -3.34
N GLU A 11 -9.20 -26.17 -2.12
CA GLU A 11 -10.21 -25.88 -1.12
C GLU A 11 -9.82 -24.61 -0.35
N VAL A 12 -10.71 -23.62 -0.30
CA VAL A 12 -10.48 -22.36 0.41
C VAL A 12 -11.32 -22.36 1.69
N LEU A 13 -10.64 -22.36 2.82
CA LEU A 13 -11.25 -22.29 4.14
C LEU A 13 -11.10 -20.88 4.70
N TRP A 14 -12.17 -20.10 4.67
CA TRP A 14 -12.21 -18.74 5.22
C TRP A 14 -12.25 -18.75 6.75
N ASP A 15 -11.87 -17.61 7.34
CA ASP A 15 -11.87 -17.38 8.79
C ASP A 15 -11.10 -18.44 9.60
N GLN A 16 -10.10 -19.07 8.97
CA GLN A 16 -9.21 -20.04 9.60
C GLN A 16 -7.90 -19.36 9.98
N LYS A 17 -7.89 -18.65 11.11
CA LYS A 17 -6.67 -18.01 11.61
C LYS A 17 -5.72 -19.06 12.19
N LEU A 18 -4.49 -19.08 11.67
CA LEU A 18 -3.39 -19.87 12.20
C LEU A 18 -2.85 -19.20 13.48
N ILE A 19 -2.65 -19.98 14.54
CA ILE A 19 -2.11 -19.47 15.82
C ILE A 19 -0.82 -20.16 16.27
N ASP A 20 -0.50 -21.33 15.71
CA ASP A 20 0.72 -22.08 16.03
C ASP A 20 1.07 -23.06 14.90
N ILE A 21 2.36 -23.36 14.76
CA ILE A 21 2.90 -24.33 13.81
C ILE A 21 4.02 -25.15 14.46
N ASP A 22 4.06 -26.42 14.11
CA ASP A 22 5.06 -27.39 14.54
C ASP A 22 5.66 -28.01 13.25
N PRO A 23 6.79 -27.46 12.77
CA PRO A 23 7.39 -27.88 11.51
C PRO A 23 7.88 -29.33 11.54
N GLU A 24 8.37 -29.81 12.68
CA GLU A 24 8.90 -31.17 12.83
C GLU A 24 7.78 -32.23 12.71
N GLU A 25 6.60 -31.93 13.27
CA GLU A 25 5.43 -32.81 13.19
C GLU A 25 4.54 -32.56 11.95
N GLY A 26 4.89 -31.56 11.13
CA GLY A 26 4.09 -31.12 9.99
C GLY A 26 2.69 -30.68 10.39
N ARG A 27 2.54 -29.99 11.54
CA ARG A 27 1.22 -29.71 12.15
C ARG A 27 0.98 -28.21 12.30
N ILE A 28 -0.22 -27.78 11.94
CA ILE A 28 -0.73 -26.43 12.21
C ILE A 28 -1.86 -26.47 13.24
N THR A 29 -2.00 -25.40 14.02
CA THR A 29 -3.09 -25.18 14.97
C THR A 29 -3.85 -23.91 14.61
N LEU A 30 -5.16 -24.03 14.43
CA LEU A 30 -6.06 -22.93 14.14
C LEU A 30 -6.65 -22.34 15.42
N GLU A 31 -7.12 -21.10 15.37
CA GLU A 31 -7.75 -20.39 16.50
C GLU A 31 -8.98 -21.13 17.06
N SER A 32 -9.67 -21.90 16.21
CA SER A 32 -10.76 -22.80 16.60
C SER A 32 -10.33 -23.99 17.47
N GLY A 33 -9.02 -24.19 17.67
CA GLY A 33 -8.42 -25.36 18.31
C GLY A 33 -8.21 -26.56 17.38
N LYS A 34 -8.71 -26.49 16.13
CA LYS A 34 -8.50 -27.55 15.12
C LYS A 34 -7.01 -27.68 14.81
N LYS A 35 -6.52 -28.91 14.81
CA LYS A 35 -5.16 -29.27 14.38
C LYS A 35 -5.22 -29.96 13.03
N VAL A 36 -4.34 -29.58 12.11
CA VAL A 36 -4.24 -30.16 10.76
C VAL A 36 -2.80 -30.62 10.54
N LYS A 37 -2.62 -31.82 10.00
CA LYS A 37 -1.32 -32.31 9.53
C LYS A 37 -1.19 -32.09 8.02
N ALA A 38 -0.01 -31.71 7.57
CA ALA A 38 0.33 -31.48 6.18
C ALA A 38 1.78 -31.88 5.91
N ASP A 39 2.06 -32.40 4.71
CA ASP A 39 3.42 -32.73 4.28
C ASP A 39 4.26 -31.48 3.96
N LEU A 40 3.58 -30.40 3.56
CA LEU A 40 4.20 -29.10 3.27
C LEU A 40 3.26 -27.97 3.68
N VAL A 41 3.83 -26.95 4.32
CA VAL A 41 3.14 -25.70 4.64
C VAL A 41 3.80 -24.56 3.88
N ILE A 42 3.01 -23.84 3.09
CA ILE A 42 3.44 -22.61 2.41
C ILE A 42 2.88 -21.42 3.21
N ALA A 43 3.77 -20.68 3.88
CA ALA A 43 3.40 -19.49 4.64
C ALA A 43 3.27 -18.27 3.73
N ALA A 44 2.03 -17.96 3.33
CA ALA A 44 1.66 -16.76 2.57
C ALA A 44 0.94 -15.73 3.46
N ASP A 45 1.36 -15.58 4.72
CA ASP A 45 0.68 -14.84 5.80
C ASP A 45 1.14 -13.37 5.96
N GLY A 46 1.78 -12.82 4.93
CA GLY A 46 2.07 -11.38 4.82
C GLY A 46 3.24 -10.88 5.67
N ILE A 47 3.41 -9.56 5.71
CA ILE A 47 4.61 -8.92 6.33
C ILE A 47 4.71 -9.17 7.85
N LYS A 48 3.58 -9.40 8.52
CA LYS A 48 3.50 -9.78 9.95
C LYS A 48 3.41 -11.29 10.16
N SER A 49 4.00 -12.06 9.24
CA SER A 49 4.01 -13.52 9.28
C SER A 49 4.30 -14.08 10.67
N MET A 50 3.37 -14.90 11.15
CA MET A 50 3.51 -15.66 12.39
C MET A 50 4.42 -16.86 12.19
N VAL A 51 4.50 -17.38 10.96
CA VAL A 51 5.31 -18.56 10.63
C VAL A 51 6.79 -18.21 10.45
N ARG A 52 7.12 -16.99 10.00
CA ARG A 52 8.51 -16.57 9.73
C ARG A 52 9.52 -16.85 10.86
N PRO A 53 9.21 -16.64 12.15
CA PRO A 53 10.12 -16.98 13.25
C PRO A 53 10.51 -18.47 13.30
N TYR A 54 9.61 -19.38 12.90
CA TYR A 54 9.87 -20.83 12.88
C TYR A 54 10.81 -21.24 11.73
N VAL A 55 10.99 -20.38 10.71
CA VAL A 55 11.89 -20.62 9.58
C VAL A 55 13.25 -19.95 9.81
N ILE A 56 13.27 -18.71 10.27
CA ILE A 56 14.51 -17.90 10.38
C ILE A 56 15.17 -18.08 11.76
N GLY A 57 14.41 -18.30 12.82
CA GLY A 57 14.93 -18.47 14.19
C GLY A 57 15.54 -17.21 14.85
N ASP A 58 15.61 -16.08 14.14
CA ASP A 58 16.21 -14.83 14.62
C ASP A 58 15.12 -13.80 14.96
N ALA A 59 15.16 -13.32 16.20
CA ALA A 59 14.26 -12.31 16.74
C ALA A 59 14.25 -11.01 15.92
N ALA A 60 15.37 -10.65 15.28
CA ALA A 60 15.50 -9.45 14.48
C ALA A 60 14.60 -9.45 13.23
N PHE A 61 14.11 -10.61 12.81
CA PHE A 61 13.20 -10.76 11.67
C PHE A 61 11.78 -11.17 12.10
N GLN A 62 11.43 -11.04 13.38
CA GLN A 62 10.08 -11.41 13.84
C GLN A 62 8.98 -10.55 13.23
N THR A 63 9.23 -9.26 12.98
CA THR A 63 8.23 -8.34 12.43
C THR A 63 8.82 -7.35 11.43
N ALA A 64 7.94 -6.64 10.73
CA ALA A 64 8.29 -5.53 9.84
C ALA A 64 9.08 -4.46 10.59
N ARG A 65 10.06 -3.84 9.93
CA ARG A 65 10.81 -2.71 10.47
C ARG A 65 10.27 -1.41 9.84
N PRO A 66 9.98 -0.37 10.63
CA PRO A 66 9.58 0.93 10.08
C PRO A 66 10.66 1.48 9.14
N SER A 67 10.23 2.06 8.03
CA SER A 67 11.10 2.76 7.07
C SER A 67 11.53 4.15 7.57
N GLY A 68 10.82 4.71 8.55
CA GLY A 68 10.93 6.12 8.94
C GLY A 68 10.17 7.09 8.01
N LEU A 69 9.42 6.55 7.05
CA LEU A 69 8.63 7.29 6.07
C LEU A 69 7.18 6.81 6.12
N SER A 70 6.28 7.78 6.00
CA SER A 70 4.84 7.56 5.82
C SER A 70 4.39 8.19 4.52
N ALA A 71 3.19 7.83 4.06
CA ALA A 71 2.70 8.33 2.80
C ALA A 71 1.21 8.62 2.88
N PHE A 72 0.82 9.79 2.38
CA PHE A 72 -0.59 10.07 2.12
C PHE A 72 -0.98 9.44 0.78
N HIS A 73 -2.05 8.66 0.76
CA HIS A 73 -2.56 8.01 -0.44
C HIS A 73 -3.98 8.46 -0.73
N PHE A 74 -4.26 8.78 -1.99
CA PHE A 74 -5.61 9.05 -2.47
C PHE A 74 -5.68 8.88 -3.99
N THR A 75 -6.90 8.81 -4.50
CA THR A 75 -7.17 8.82 -5.94
C THR A 75 -8.06 10.01 -6.27
N LEU A 76 -7.86 10.57 -7.46
CA LEU A 76 -8.72 11.59 -8.03
C LEU A 76 -9.43 11.04 -9.25
N GLU A 77 -10.74 11.26 -9.35
CA GLU A 77 -11.49 10.89 -10.54
C GLU A 77 -11.30 11.93 -11.65
N LEU A 78 -11.23 11.46 -12.89
CA LEU A 78 -11.06 12.32 -14.06
C LEU A 78 -12.14 13.43 -14.13
N HIS A 79 -13.36 13.12 -13.71
CA HIS A 79 -14.46 14.09 -13.72
C HIS A 79 -14.24 15.23 -12.70
N ASP A 80 -13.74 14.92 -11.50
CA ASP A 80 -13.42 15.91 -10.46
C ASP A 80 -12.27 16.82 -10.92
N ILE A 81 -11.28 16.23 -11.60
CA ILE A 81 -10.15 16.98 -12.18
C ILE A 81 -10.63 17.92 -13.28
N LYS A 82 -11.45 17.44 -14.23
CA LYS A 82 -12.00 18.25 -15.32
C LYS A 82 -12.88 19.39 -14.81
N ALA A 83 -13.61 19.17 -13.71
CA ALA A 83 -14.44 20.21 -13.10
C ALA A 83 -13.61 21.30 -12.39
N SER A 84 -12.41 20.96 -11.91
CA SER A 84 -11.61 21.83 -11.06
C SER A 84 -10.43 22.51 -11.78
N LEU A 85 -9.88 21.87 -12.81
CA LEU A 85 -8.72 22.36 -13.56
C LEU A 85 -9.16 22.91 -14.93
N LYS A 86 -8.51 24.00 -15.36
CA LYS A 86 -8.81 24.66 -16.65
C LYS A 86 -8.42 23.81 -17.87
N GLN A 87 -7.42 22.96 -17.71
CA GLN A 87 -6.88 22.12 -18.78
C GLN A 87 -6.67 20.70 -18.25
N LEU A 88 -6.87 19.73 -19.13
CA LEU A 88 -6.59 18.34 -18.80
C LEU A 88 -5.06 18.14 -18.72
N PRO A 89 -4.54 17.70 -17.58
CA PRO A 89 -3.12 17.45 -17.42
C PRO A 89 -2.62 16.38 -18.39
N GLU A 90 -1.39 16.53 -18.88
CA GLU A 90 -0.76 15.61 -19.85
C GLU A 90 -0.77 14.15 -19.36
N ILE A 91 -0.56 13.93 -18.06
CA ILE A 91 -0.58 12.59 -17.44
C ILE A 91 -1.94 11.86 -17.54
N LEU A 92 -3.02 12.59 -17.89
CA LEU A 92 -4.36 12.05 -18.11
C LEU A 92 -4.81 12.12 -19.58
N GLN A 93 -3.92 12.49 -20.49
CA GLN A 93 -4.19 12.46 -21.93
C GLN A 93 -3.99 11.05 -22.47
N ALA A 94 -5.09 10.38 -22.81
CA ALA A 94 -5.09 8.96 -23.20
C ALA A 94 -4.39 8.69 -24.55
N ASP A 95 -4.11 9.72 -25.33
CA ASP A 95 -3.33 9.67 -26.57
C ASP A 95 -1.81 9.82 -26.32
N GLN A 96 -1.39 10.10 -25.08
CA GLN A 96 0.02 10.15 -24.67
C GLN A 96 0.47 8.82 -24.06
N PRO A 97 1.77 8.49 -24.12
CA PRO A 97 2.32 7.34 -23.40
C PRO A 97 2.06 7.45 -21.90
N THR A 98 1.53 6.38 -21.31
CA THR A 98 1.36 6.28 -19.86
C THR A 98 2.70 6.45 -19.15
N CYS A 99 2.77 7.39 -18.21
CA CYS A 99 3.96 7.62 -17.40
C CYS A 99 3.62 7.67 -15.90
N LEU A 100 4.64 7.38 -15.10
CA LEU A 100 4.67 7.70 -13.68
C LEU A 100 5.43 9.01 -13.53
N SER A 101 4.84 9.99 -12.85
CA SER A 101 5.44 11.29 -12.59
C SER A 101 5.82 11.40 -11.12
N MET A 102 6.98 12.00 -10.85
CA MET A 102 7.53 12.17 -9.51
C MET A 102 8.04 13.60 -9.32
N VAL A 103 7.66 14.20 -8.20
CA VAL A 103 8.15 15.50 -7.74
C VAL A 103 8.89 15.31 -6.44
N TYR A 104 10.14 15.76 -6.38
CA TYR A 104 11.00 15.61 -5.21
C TYR A 104 11.25 16.96 -4.54
N SER A 105 11.30 16.93 -3.21
CA SER A 105 11.94 17.98 -2.44
C SER A 105 13.46 17.85 -2.58
N PHE A 106 14.14 18.95 -2.90
CA PHE A 106 15.60 19.02 -2.99
C PHE A 106 16.22 19.71 -1.76
N ASP A 107 15.55 19.59 -0.61
CA ASP A 107 15.91 20.21 0.68
C ASP A 107 16.40 19.19 1.72
N ASN A 108 16.62 17.93 1.31
CA ASN A 108 16.94 16.77 2.16
C ASN A 108 15.83 16.32 3.11
N SER A 109 14.61 16.82 2.97
CA SER A 109 13.48 16.37 3.81
C SER A 109 12.92 15.02 3.37
N MET A 110 13.38 14.44 2.25
CA MET A 110 12.87 13.20 1.67
C MET A 110 11.37 13.22 1.34
N ARG A 111 10.77 14.41 1.17
CA ARG A 111 9.37 14.53 0.73
C ARG A 111 9.30 14.31 -0.78
N SER A 112 8.30 13.58 -1.24
CA SER A 112 8.04 13.41 -2.67
C SER A 112 6.57 13.15 -2.97
N VAL A 113 6.12 13.56 -4.15
CA VAL A 113 4.80 13.22 -4.68
C VAL A 113 4.98 12.31 -5.90
N VAL A 114 4.37 11.13 -5.86
CA VAL A 114 4.30 10.19 -6.98
C VAL A 114 2.86 10.17 -7.50
N MET A 115 2.70 10.25 -8.82
CA MET A 115 1.40 10.22 -9.46
C MET A 115 1.42 9.38 -10.74
N TYR A 116 0.35 8.63 -10.99
CA TYR A 116 0.20 7.80 -12.19
C TYR A 116 -1.27 7.52 -12.51
N PRO A 117 -1.65 7.42 -13.79
CA PRO A 117 -3.01 7.15 -14.18
C PRO A 117 -3.36 5.67 -13.96
N CYS A 118 -4.62 5.43 -13.63
CA CYS A 118 -5.20 4.12 -13.38
C CYS A 118 -6.50 3.98 -14.17
N ARG A 119 -6.99 2.74 -14.32
CA ARG A 119 -8.32 2.44 -14.89
C ARG A 119 -8.55 3.16 -16.24
N ASN A 120 -7.61 2.98 -17.17
CA ASN A 120 -7.67 3.62 -18.49
C ASN A 120 -7.83 5.16 -18.44
N PHE A 121 -7.00 5.82 -17.62
CA PHE A 121 -6.98 7.28 -17.45
C PHE A 121 -8.23 7.90 -16.78
N GLU A 122 -9.13 7.08 -16.21
CA GLU A 122 -10.29 7.57 -15.45
C GLU A 122 -9.95 7.93 -13.99
N LEU A 123 -8.80 7.48 -13.49
CA LEU A 123 -8.31 7.76 -12.15
C LEU A 123 -6.86 8.25 -12.19
N LEU A 124 -6.51 9.20 -11.34
CA LEU A 124 -5.13 9.58 -11.05
C LEU A 124 -4.80 9.18 -9.61
N ASN A 125 -3.86 8.25 -9.44
CA ASN A 125 -3.39 7.86 -8.12
C ASN A 125 -2.31 8.82 -7.61
N PHE A 126 -2.33 9.14 -6.32
CA PHE A 126 -1.33 9.94 -5.63
C PHE A 126 -0.73 9.19 -4.44
N VAL A 127 0.58 9.34 -4.27
CA VAL A 127 1.34 8.93 -3.09
C VAL A 127 2.23 10.10 -2.68
N CYS A 128 1.94 10.74 -1.55
CA CYS A 128 2.71 11.86 -1.03
C CYS A 128 3.53 11.39 0.18
N ILE A 129 4.81 11.14 -0.03
CA ILE A 129 5.73 10.54 0.95
C ILE A 129 6.33 11.65 1.81
N VAL A 130 6.37 11.43 3.12
CA VAL A 130 6.94 12.33 4.13
C VAL A 130 7.69 11.54 5.21
N PRO A 131 8.69 12.13 5.90
CA PRO A 131 9.26 11.52 7.10
C PRO A 131 8.24 11.39 8.22
N ASP A 132 8.32 10.31 8.99
CA ASP A 132 7.47 10.11 10.18
C ASP A 132 7.62 11.27 11.18
N SER A 133 8.82 11.83 11.29
CA SER A 133 9.13 12.95 12.19
C SER A 133 8.45 14.27 11.81
N SER A 134 7.90 14.37 10.59
CA SER A 134 7.21 15.56 10.10
C SER A 134 5.71 15.55 10.38
N LEU A 135 5.16 14.41 10.81
CA LEU A 135 3.73 14.26 11.09
C LEU A 135 3.36 14.76 12.49
N LYS A 136 2.15 15.30 12.63
CA LYS A 136 1.57 15.79 13.90
C LYS A 136 1.41 14.66 14.91
N GLU A 137 0.99 13.49 14.45
CA GLU A 137 0.74 12.31 15.28
C GLU A 137 1.79 11.23 15.01
N LYS A 138 2.07 10.43 16.04
CA LYS A 138 2.91 9.24 15.85
C LYS A 138 2.20 8.27 14.93
N THR A 139 2.91 7.84 13.89
CA THR A 139 2.40 6.89 12.92
C THR A 139 2.23 5.52 13.59
N ALA A 140 1.06 4.92 13.37
CA ALA A 140 0.82 3.51 13.62
C ALA A 140 0.69 2.84 12.26
N GLU A 141 1.20 1.62 12.13
CA GLU A 141 1.10 0.86 10.87
C GLU A 141 -0.37 0.52 10.59
N SER A 142 -1.02 1.38 9.79
CA SER A 142 -2.44 1.30 9.46
C SER A 142 -2.63 1.62 7.99
N TRP A 143 -3.10 0.64 7.22
CA TRP A 143 -3.37 0.82 5.79
C TRP A 143 -4.66 1.61 5.50
N THR A 144 -5.43 1.95 6.55
CA THR A 144 -6.77 2.53 6.41
C THR A 144 -6.98 3.79 7.26
N ALA A 145 -5.95 4.27 7.96
CA ALA A 145 -6.05 5.48 8.76
C ALA A 145 -6.36 6.68 7.86
N SER A 146 -7.17 7.60 8.36
CA SER A 146 -7.57 8.79 7.63
C SER A 146 -6.43 9.82 7.68
N GLY A 147 -6.10 10.42 6.54
CA GLY A 147 -5.12 11.50 6.46
C GLY A 147 -5.77 12.88 6.56
N ASP A 148 -5.11 13.78 7.29
CA ASP A 148 -5.51 15.19 7.40
C ASP A 148 -5.07 15.96 6.14
N LYS A 149 -6.05 16.55 5.45
CA LYS A 149 -5.82 17.35 4.23
C LYS A 149 -5.06 18.65 4.52
N GLU A 150 -5.32 19.30 5.64
CA GLU A 150 -4.64 20.54 6.02
C GLU A 150 -3.17 20.26 6.36
N GLU A 151 -2.92 19.14 7.03
CA GLU A 151 -1.56 18.65 7.26
C GLU A 151 -0.82 18.34 5.96
N LEU A 152 -1.46 17.58 5.05
CA LEU A 152 -0.90 17.31 3.73
C LEU A 152 -0.57 18.62 2.99
N MET A 153 -1.49 19.58 2.96
CA MET A 153 -1.24 20.88 2.30
C MET A 153 -0.09 21.65 2.95
N SER A 154 0.01 21.64 4.28
CA SER A 154 1.10 22.28 5.03
C SER A 154 2.47 21.64 4.71
N LEU A 155 2.52 20.30 4.74
CA LEU A 155 3.71 19.50 4.47
C LEU A 155 4.21 19.60 3.03
N PHE A 156 3.40 20.08 2.10
CA PHE A 156 3.80 20.27 0.70
C PHE A 156 3.66 21.73 0.27
N SER A 157 3.61 22.68 1.20
CA SER A 157 3.36 24.11 0.91
C SER A 157 4.39 24.78 0.00
N ASP A 158 5.60 24.23 -0.06
CA ASP A 158 6.72 24.67 -0.90
C ASP A 158 6.83 23.90 -2.22
N PHE A 159 5.95 22.94 -2.49
CA PHE A 159 5.88 22.25 -3.79
C PHE A 159 5.28 23.16 -4.87
N PRO A 160 5.50 22.83 -6.16
CA PRO A 160 4.95 23.61 -7.27
C PRO A 160 3.43 23.80 -7.17
N SER A 161 2.93 24.97 -7.56
CA SER A 161 1.52 25.33 -7.44
C SER A 161 0.58 24.35 -8.14
N TRP A 162 1.02 23.74 -9.25
CA TRP A 162 0.25 22.75 -9.98
C TRP A 162 0.03 21.45 -9.19
N VAL A 163 0.93 21.11 -8.24
CA VAL A 163 0.71 20.01 -7.29
C VAL A 163 -0.41 20.38 -6.33
N HIS A 164 -0.40 21.62 -5.80
CA HIS A 164 -1.43 22.11 -4.88
C HIS A 164 -2.83 22.15 -5.50
N ASP A 165 -2.93 22.33 -6.81
CA ASP A 165 -4.21 22.24 -7.52
C ASP A 165 -4.85 20.86 -7.32
N TYR A 166 -4.08 19.77 -7.40
CA TYR A 166 -4.58 18.42 -7.11
C TYR A 166 -4.85 18.18 -5.64
N LEU A 167 -3.93 18.61 -4.76
CA LEU A 167 -4.11 18.42 -3.32
C LEU A 167 -5.38 19.12 -2.80
N ARG A 168 -5.78 20.24 -3.42
CA ARG A 168 -7.06 20.91 -3.13
C ARG A 168 -8.28 20.11 -3.57
N ILE A 169 -8.18 19.26 -4.57
CA ILE A 169 -9.28 18.38 -5.04
C ILE A 169 -9.34 17.10 -4.19
N ALA A 170 -8.23 16.70 -3.56
CA ALA A 170 -8.12 15.46 -2.79
C ALA A 170 -9.25 15.27 -1.77
N LYS A 171 -9.80 14.06 -1.79
CA LYS A 171 -10.86 13.52 -0.92
C LYS A 171 -10.44 12.12 -0.47
N ASN A 172 -11.03 11.62 0.62
CA ASN A 172 -10.79 10.26 1.12
C ASN A 172 -9.29 9.93 1.32
N ILE A 173 -8.50 10.91 1.76
CA ILE A 173 -7.05 10.76 1.96
C ILE A 173 -6.82 9.73 3.06
N LYS A 174 -5.88 8.81 2.79
CA LYS A 174 -5.34 7.86 3.75
C LYS A 174 -3.91 8.25 4.11
N LEU A 175 -3.50 7.91 5.32
CA LEU A 175 -2.13 8.06 5.84
C LEU A 175 -1.72 6.75 6.52
#